data_AF-A0A6C0U0Z7-F1
#
_entry.id   AF-A0A6C0U0Z7-F1
#
_cell.length_a   1.000
_cell.length_b   1.000
_cell.length_c   1.000
_cell.angle_alpha   90.00
_cell.angle_beta   90.00
_cell.angle_gamma   90.00
#
_symmetry.space_group_name_H-M   'P 1'
#
loop_
_entity.id
_entity.type
_entity.pdbx_description
1 polymer ?
#
loop_
_entity_poly.entity_id
_entity_poly.type
_entity_poly.pdbx_seq_one_letter_code
_entity_poly.pdbx_strand_id
1 'polypeptide(L)'
;MDKPNARQDHRTPSPPYGYSRECHYSREQQLHIVAEFHAHKIRPSRIAYRVGIDIAFIEALIAGELEAERFPRLVAQYRSQRYRQRMRESTAHKGIRQYELQQRIEREFQREVDL
;
A
#
# COMPACT_ATOMS: atom_id res chain seq x y z
N MET A 1 -1.00 -32.42 12.44
CA MET A 1 -1.18 -31.10 11.80
C MET A 1 -0.14 -30.99 10.71
N ASP A 2 -0.49 -31.45 9.52
CA ASP A 2 0.39 -31.48 8.35
C ASP A 2 0.68 -30.06 7.87
N LYS A 3 1.96 -29.69 7.89
CA LYS A 3 2.48 -28.50 7.20
C LYS A 3 2.20 -28.69 5.70
N PRO A 4 1.51 -27.77 5.02
CA PRO A 4 1.42 -27.86 3.58
C PRO A 4 2.83 -27.78 3.00
N ASN A 5 3.08 -28.73 2.09
CA ASN A 5 4.29 -28.98 1.35
C ASN A 5 4.96 -27.67 0.91
N ALA A 6 6.15 -27.39 1.45
CA ALA A 6 6.99 -26.26 1.09
C ALA A 6 7.47 -26.41 -0.36
N ARG A 7 6.59 -26.08 -1.32
CA ARG A 7 7.01 -25.65 -2.65
C ARG A 7 8.03 -24.54 -2.41
N GLN A 8 9.22 -24.70 -2.96
CA GLN A 8 10.38 -23.83 -2.72
C GLN A 8 9.95 -22.36 -2.76
N ASP A 9 9.82 -21.75 -1.58
CA ASP A 9 9.43 -20.36 -1.46
C ASP A 9 10.67 -19.51 -1.76
N HIS A 10 10.76 -19.01 -2.98
CA HIS A 10 11.88 -18.19 -3.45
C HIS A 10 11.83 -16.74 -2.94
N ARG A 11 10.83 -16.38 -2.14
CA ARG A 11 10.69 -15.01 -1.61
C ARG A 11 11.67 -14.76 -0.49
N THR A 12 12.22 -13.55 -0.45
CA THR A 12 13.13 -13.09 0.61
C THR A 12 12.33 -12.94 1.90
N PRO A 13 12.64 -13.65 3.00
CA PRO A 13 11.83 -13.59 4.21
C PRO A 13 11.85 -12.17 4.80
N SER A 14 10.68 -11.68 5.25
CA SER A 14 10.60 -10.40 5.99
C SER A 14 10.99 -10.62 7.45
N PRO A 15 12.09 -10.04 7.98
CA PRO A 15 12.42 -10.17 9.40
C PRO A 15 11.40 -9.45 10.30
N PRO A 16 11.19 -9.87 11.57
CA PRO A 16 11.67 -11.11 12.19
C PRO A 16 10.72 -12.32 11.99
N TYR A 17 9.55 -12.15 11.35
CA TYR A 17 8.46 -13.14 11.36
C TYR A 17 8.18 -13.84 10.01
N GLY A 18 9.01 -13.64 8.98
CA GLY A 18 8.76 -14.18 7.65
C GLY A 18 7.45 -13.64 7.03
N TYR A 19 6.87 -14.38 6.09
CA TYR A 19 5.55 -14.08 5.51
C TYR A 19 4.44 -14.77 6.31
N SER A 20 3.31 -14.09 6.54
CA SER A 20 2.16 -14.70 7.21
C SER A 20 1.41 -15.69 6.32
N ARG A 21 1.51 -15.56 4.98
CA ARG A 21 0.87 -16.44 4.00
C ARG A 21 1.59 -16.43 2.64
N GLU A 22 1.26 -17.42 1.81
CA GLU A 22 1.62 -17.44 0.39
C GLU A 22 0.86 -16.36 -0.38
N CYS A 23 1.52 -15.79 -1.39
CA CYS A 23 0.88 -14.85 -2.32
C CYS A 23 0.34 -15.62 -3.53
N HIS A 24 -0.96 -15.48 -3.78
CA HIS A 24 -1.64 -16.09 -4.94
C HIS A 24 -1.99 -15.05 -6.01
N TYR A 25 -1.58 -13.80 -5.82
CA TYR A 25 -1.83 -12.72 -6.76
C TYR A 25 -0.86 -12.78 -7.93
N SER A 26 -1.36 -12.52 -9.14
CA SER A 26 -0.51 -12.34 -10.32
C SER A 26 0.41 -11.13 -10.16
N ARG A 27 1.49 -11.04 -10.95
CA ARG A 27 2.44 -9.92 -10.89
C ARG A 27 1.76 -8.56 -11.02
N GLU A 28 0.79 -8.48 -11.93
CA GLU A 28 -0.03 -7.30 -12.16
C GLU A 28 -0.89 -6.94 -10.95
N GLN A 29 -1.55 -7.93 -10.34
CA GLN A 29 -2.32 -7.72 -9.12
C GLN A 29 -1.43 -7.28 -7.95
N GLN A 30 -0.22 -7.85 -7.83
CA GLN A 30 0.75 -7.45 -6.82
C GLN A 30 1.15 -5.98 -7.00
N LEU A 31 1.41 -5.52 -8.22
CA LEU A 31 1.73 -4.12 -8.52
C LEU A 31 0.64 -3.17 -8.00
N HIS A 32 -0.63 -3.47 -8.31
CA HIS A 32 -1.77 -2.69 -7.85
C HIS A 32 -1.92 -2.72 -6.32
N ILE A 33 -1.79 -3.89 -5.69
CA ILE A 33 -1.87 -4.02 -4.22
C ILE A 33 -0.78 -3.19 -3.54
N VAL A 34 0.47 -3.26 -4.04
CA VAL A 34 1.58 -2.49 -3.48
C VAL A 34 1.34 -0.99 -3.66
N ALA A 35 0.87 -0.55 -4.82
CA ALA A 35 0.59 0.86 -5.08
C ALA A 35 -0.53 1.40 -4.17
N GLU A 36 -1.61 0.64 -4.01
CA GLU A 36 -2.72 0.98 -3.10
C GLU A 36 -2.24 1.05 -1.65
N PHE A 37 -1.56 0.01 -1.16
CA PHE A 37 -1.10 -0.03 0.23
C PHE A 37 -0.06 1.04 0.52
N HIS A 38 0.83 1.33 -0.43
CA HIS A 38 1.78 2.42 -0.34
C HIS A 38 1.08 3.79 -0.29
N ALA A 39 0.06 4.02 -1.13
CA ALA A 39 -0.77 5.23 -1.06
C ALA A 39 -1.47 5.39 0.30
N HIS A 40 -1.82 4.27 0.96
CA HIS A 40 -2.35 4.22 2.32
C HIS A 40 -1.29 4.29 3.43
N LYS A 41 -0.01 4.52 3.09
CA LYS A 41 1.13 4.60 4.02
C LYS A 41 1.36 3.31 4.84
N ILE A 42 0.99 2.16 4.28
CA ILE A 42 1.30 0.86 4.87
C ILE A 42 2.78 0.54 4.61
N ARG A 43 3.52 0.23 5.68
CA ARG A 43 4.96 -0.08 5.60
C ARG A 43 5.24 -1.29 4.69
N PRO A 44 6.30 -1.29 3.87
CA PRO A 44 6.66 -2.42 2.99
C PRO A 44 6.66 -3.78 3.69
N SER A 45 7.31 -3.89 4.85
CA SER A 45 7.35 -5.14 5.63
C SER A 45 5.96 -5.61 6.08
N ARG A 46 5.00 -4.70 6.30
CA ARG A 46 3.61 -5.07 6.63
C ARG A 46 2.85 -5.57 5.41
N ILE A 47 3.09 -4.99 4.23
CA ILE A 47 2.53 -5.48 2.96
C ILE A 47 3.04 -6.89 2.69
N ALA A 48 4.36 -7.07 2.76
CA ALA A 48 5.05 -8.35 2.69
C ALA A 48 4.41 -9.35 3.65
N TYR A 49 4.48 -9.10 4.96
CA TYR A 49 3.94 -10.00 5.98
C TYR A 49 2.47 -10.36 5.74
N ARG A 50 1.60 -9.37 5.48
CA ARG A 50 0.15 -9.60 5.38
C ARG A 50 -0.28 -10.20 4.07
N VAL A 51 0.38 -9.95 2.95
CA VAL A 51 -0.08 -10.35 1.62
C VAL A 51 0.73 -11.52 1.07
N GLY A 52 1.98 -11.67 1.54
CA GLY A 52 2.93 -12.63 0.98
C GLY A 52 3.68 -12.10 -0.25
N ILE A 53 3.58 -10.82 -0.58
CA ILE A 53 4.33 -10.28 -1.73
C ILE A 53 5.80 -10.17 -1.34
N ASP A 54 6.70 -10.62 -2.23
CA ASP A 54 8.13 -10.56 -2.00
C ASP A 54 8.61 -9.15 -1.61
N ILE A 55 9.37 -9.02 -0.53
CA ILE A 55 9.79 -7.74 0.00
C ILE A 55 10.75 -7.02 -0.94
N ALA A 56 11.66 -7.73 -1.62
CA ALA A 56 12.56 -7.11 -2.58
C ALA A 56 11.79 -6.56 -3.78
N PHE A 57 10.72 -7.23 -4.22
CA PHE A 57 9.83 -6.66 -5.23
C PHE A 57 9.15 -5.36 -4.76
N ILE A 58 8.63 -5.33 -3.53
CA ILE A 58 7.99 -4.13 -2.96
C ILE A 58 9.00 -2.98 -2.88
N GLU A 59 10.19 -3.25 -2.36
CA GLU A 59 11.25 -2.25 -2.19
C GLU A 59 11.72 -1.72 -3.54
N ALA A 60 11.94 -2.59 -4.54
CA ALA A 60 12.34 -2.18 -5.89
C ALA A 60 11.28 -1.30 -6.58
N LEU A 61 9.99 -1.57 -6.39
CA LEU A 61 8.92 -0.69 -6.88
C LEU A 61 8.96 0.69 -6.21
N ILE A 62 9.11 0.74 -4.88
CA ILE A 62 9.12 1.98 -4.11
C ILE A 62 10.38 2.81 -4.39
N ALA A 63 11.52 2.15 -4.58
CA ALA A 63 12.78 2.77 -4.96
C ALA A 63 12.79 3.28 -6.42
N GLY A 64 11.78 2.91 -7.23
CA GLY A 64 11.72 3.25 -8.65
C GLY A 64 12.66 2.41 -9.52
N GLU A 65 13.22 1.32 -8.98
CA GLU A 65 14.07 0.37 -9.72
C GLU A 65 13.24 -0.52 -10.66
N LEU A 66 11.96 -0.74 -10.34
CA LEU A 66 10.99 -1.43 -11.17
C LEU A 66 9.79 -0.54 -11.46
N GLU A 67 9.28 -0.62 -12.70
CA GLU A 67 8.05 0.08 -13.13
C GLU A 67 8.10 1.60 -12.85
N ALA A 68 9.27 2.23 -13.05
CA ALA A 68 9.58 3.60 -12.63
C ALA A 68 8.56 4.67 -13.07
N GLU A 69 7.90 4.48 -14.21
CA GLU A 69 6.83 5.37 -14.66
C GLU A 69 5.44 4.92 -14.18
N ARG A 70 5.18 3.62 -14.22
CA ARG A 70 3.84 3.06 -14.05
C ARG A 70 3.44 3.02 -12.58
N PHE A 71 4.37 2.63 -11.70
CA PHE A 71 4.11 2.52 -10.28
C PHE A 71 3.76 3.88 -9.63
N PRO A 72 4.51 4.98 -9.87
CA PRO A 72 4.12 6.29 -9.34
C PRO A 72 2.77 6.80 -9.85
N ARG A 73 2.42 6.53 -11.13
CA ARG A 73 1.10 6.87 -11.68
C ARG A 73 -0.02 6.14 -10.94
N LEU A 74 0.15 4.85 -10.66
CA LEU A 74 -0.79 4.07 -9.85
C LEU A 74 -0.88 4.61 -8.41
N VAL A 75 0.25 4.91 -7.77
CA VAL A 75 0.27 5.50 -6.42
C VAL A 75 -0.50 6.82 -6.39
N ALA A 76 -0.31 7.71 -7.38
CA ALA A 76 -1.05 8.97 -7.48
C ALA A 76 -2.56 8.75 -7.66
N GLN A 77 -2.96 7.76 -8.47
CA GLN A 77 -4.36 7.35 -8.63
C GLN A 77 -4.96 6.91 -7.29
N TYR A 78 -4.30 6.02 -6.56
CA TYR A 78 -4.78 5.53 -5.26
C TYR A 78 -4.74 6.61 -4.16
N ARG A 79 -3.76 7.52 -4.16
CA ARG A 79 -3.76 8.70 -3.27
C ARG A 79 -5.01 9.56 -3.48
N SER A 80 -5.36 9.80 -4.74
CA SER A 80 -6.56 10.55 -5.11
C SER A 80 -7.84 9.84 -4.68
N GLN A 81 -7.92 8.52 -4.86
CA GLN A 81 -9.06 7.71 -4.38
C GLN A 81 -9.20 7.77 -2.86
N ARG A 82 -8.10 7.59 -2.12
CA ARG A 82 -8.05 7.67 -0.67
C ARG A 82 -8.48 9.06 -0.15
N TYR A 83 -8.02 10.13 -0.78
CA TYR A 83 -8.44 11.49 -0.47
C TYR A 83 -9.96 11.64 -0.62
N ARG A 84 -10.52 11.27 -1.78
CA ARG A 84 -11.96 11.34 -2.04
C ARG A 84 -12.77 10.50 -1.04
N GLN A 85 -12.28 9.32 -0.70
CA GLN A 85 -12.91 8.47 0.31
C GLN A 85 -12.95 9.16 1.68
N ARG A 86 -11.81 9.66 2.17
CA ARG A 86 -11.74 10.33 3.47
C ARG A 86 -12.58 11.61 3.52
N MET A 87 -12.66 12.36 2.42
CA MET A 87 -13.55 13.52 2.32
C MET A 87 -15.02 13.10 2.45
N ARG A 88 -15.44 12.01 1.79
CA ARG A 88 -16.79 11.47 1.97
C ARG A 88 -17.05 11.01 3.40
N GLU A 89 -16.14 10.26 4.00
CA GLU A 89 -16.25 9.76 5.37
C GLU A 89 -16.31 10.91 6.40
N SER A 90 -15.64 12.03 6.13
CA SER A 90 -15.68 13.21 7.02
C SER A 90 -17.09 13.77 7.24
N THR A 91 -18.01 13.56 6.28
CA THR A 91 -19.40 14.05 6.35
C THR A 91 -20.23 13.37 7.43
N ALA A 92 -19.76 12.26 8.01
CA ALA A 92 -20.37 11.66 9.18
C ALA A 92 -20.24 12.54 10.44
N HIS A 93 -19.28 13.47 10.47
CA HIS A 93 -19.16 14.50 11.49
C HIS A 93 -19.92 15.76 11.07
N LYS A 94 -20.28 16.63 12.03
CA LYS A 94 -21.01 17.88 11.78
C LYS A 94 -20.30 19.09 12.37
N GLY A 95 -20.53 20.25 11.76
CA GLY A 95 -20.05 21.54 12.23
C GLY A 95 -18.53 21.65 12.22
N ILE A 96 -17.96 22.28 13.25
CA ILE A 96 -16.53 22.61 13.33
C ILE A 96 -15.65 21.36 13.18
N ARG A 97 -16.05 20.23 13.78
CA ARG A 97 -15.30 18.97 13.69
C ARG A 97 -15.16 18.45 12.26
N GLN A 98 -16.21 18.58 11.45
CA GLN A 98 -16.15 18.21 10.04
C GLN A 98 -15.15 19.09 9.29
N TYR A 99 -15.24 20.41 9.49
CA TYR A 99 -14.37 21.38 8.84
C TYR A 99 -12.89 21.14 9.16
N GLU A 100 -12.55 20.97 10.44
CA GLU A 100 -11.17 20.70 10.88
C GLU A 100 -10.62 19.39 10.29
N LEU A 101 -11.46 18.36 10.22
CA LEU A 101 -11.07 17.08 9.63
C LEU A 101 -10.81 17.23 8.12
N GLN A 102 -11.69 17.92 7.39
CA GLN A 102 -11.51 18.17 5.96
C GLN A 102 -10.24 18.99 5.69
N GLN A 103 -9.97 20.05 6.44
CA GLN A 103 -8.73 20.80 6.32
C GLN A 103 -7.48 19.96 6.62
N ARG A 104 -7.57 19.01 7.56
CA ARG A 104 -6.46 18.08 7.83
C ARG A 104 -6.25 17.14 6.64
N ILE A 105 -7.32 16.56 6.10
CA ILE A 105 -7.28 15.68 4.93
C ILE A 105 -6.66 16.41 3.73
N GLU A 106 -7.09 17.65 3.47
CA GLU A 106 -6.57 18.50 2.37
C GLU A 106 -5.07 18.74 2.50
N ARG A 107 -4.61 19.17 3.69
CA ARG A 107 -3.19 19.43 3.95
C ARG A 107 -2.34 18.17 3.83
N GLU A 108 -2.85 17.03 4.29
CA GLU A 108 -2.16 15.75 4.15
C GLU A 108 -2.03 15.34 2.68
N PHE A 109 -3.09 15.52 1.88
CA PHE A 109 -3.06 15.20 0.45
C PHE A 109 -2.11 16.11 -0.32
N GLN A 110 -2.17 17.42 -0.10
CA GLN A 110 -1.29 18.39 -0.77
C GLN A 110 0.19 18.06 -0.54
N ARG A 111 0.57 17.80 0.72
CA ARG A 111 1.95 17.39 1.06
C ARG A 111 2.40 16.12 0.35
N GLU A 112 1.47 15.22 0.01
CA GLU A 112 1.80 13.98 -0.70
C GLU A 112 1.85 14.15 -2.21
N VAL A 113 1.19 15.16 -2.78
CA VAL A 113 1.25 15.44 -4.22
C VAL A 113 2.49 16.28 -4.55
N ASP A 114 2.92 17.14 -3.63
CA ASP A 114 4.11 17.98 -3.79
C ASP A 114 5.45 17.25 -3.56
N LEU A 115 5.40 15.97 -3.14
CA LEU A 115 6.55 15.06 -2.93
C LEU A 115 6.62 14.01 -4.04
#